data_AF-A0A7S1E8V4-F1
#
_entry.id   AF-A0A7S1E8V4-F1
#
_cell.length_a   1.000
_cell.length_b   1.000
_cell.length_c   1.000
_cell.angle_alpha   90.00
_cell.angle_beta   90.00
_cell.angle_gamma   90.00
#
_symmetry.space_group_name_H-M   'P 1'
#
loop_
_entity.id
_entity.type
_entity.pdbx_description
1 polymer ?
#
loop_
_entity_poly.entity_id
_entity_poly.type
_entity_poly.pdbx_seq_one_letter_code
_entity_poly.pdbx_strand_id
1 'polypeptide(L)'
;VGPASANWVGQRVFVPGARCFGEVRGLFGASASRLVVPGAKVLPVDDKLGPQAVLLALAATAYHSVAGGGQTAPHTPPDLIVGHGVLGRLLARMNVAAGITDFT
;
A
#
# COMPACT_ATOMS: atom_id res chain seq x y z
N VAL A 1 13.39 17.47 -5.69
CA VAL A 1 13.97 16.14 -6.03
C VAL A 1 15.46 16.23 -5.80
N GLY A 2 16.05 15.30 -5.05
CA GLY A 2 17.50 15.32 -4.78
C GLY A 2 18.30 14.70 -5.93
N PRO A 3 19.61 14.96 -6.03
CA PRO A 3 20.45 14.53 -7.16
C PRO A 3 20.55 13.00 -7.31
N ALA A 4 20.32 12.23 -6.25
CA ALA A 4 20.34 10.75 -6.28
C ALA A 4 18.95 10.12 -6.55
N SER A 5 17.93 10.92 -6.84
CA SER A 5 16.56 10.43 -7.07
C SER A 5 16.33 10.13 -8.54
N ALA A 6 15.78 8.96 -8.86
CA ALA A 6 15.31 8.60 -10.20
C ALA A 6 13.98 9.29 -10.59
N ASN A 7 13.31 9.95 -9.65
CA ASN A 7 12.05 10.68 -9.86
C ASN A 7 12.26 12.08 -10.45
N TRP A 8 11.22 12.71 -10.99
CA TRP A 8 11.24 14.10 -11.50
C TRP A 8 10.21 15.01 -10.82
N VAL A 9 10.37 16.33 -10.99
CA VAL A 9 9.44 17.32 -10.42
C VAL A 9 8.07 17.21 -11.08
N GLY A 10 7.00 17.24 -10.29
CA GLY A 10 5.62 17.09 -10.78
C GLY A 10 5.17 15.64 -10.95
N GLN A 11 6.06 14.66 -10.79
CA GLN A 11 5.70 13.25 -10.82
C GLN A 11 4.80 12.88 -9.64
N ARG A 12 3.68 12.20 -9.93
CA ARG A 12 2.87 11.59 -8.88
C ARG A 12 3.58 10.36 -8.33
N VAL A 13 3.64 10.30 -7.00
CA VAL A 13 4.33 9.24 -6.29
C VAL A 13 3.51 8.78 -5.10
N PHE A 14 3.65 7.50 -4.77
CA PHE A 14 3.18 6.91 -3.53
C PHE A 14 4.33 6.83 -2.52
N VAL A 15 4.04 7.16 -1.27
CA VAL A 15 5.00 7.09 -0.17
C VAL A 15 4.40 6.16 0.90
N PRO A 16 4.94 4.95 1.11
CA PRO A 16 4.37 3.94 2.00
C PRO A 16 4.44 4.35 3.48
N GLY A 17 5.32 5.29 3.83
CA GLY A 17 5.40 5.87 5.16
C GLY A 17 6.51 6.90 5.27
N ALA A 18 6.35 7.84 6.20
CA ALA A 18 7.30 8.91 6.45
C ALA A 18 7.74 8.95 7.92
N ARG A 19 9.01 9.29 8.15
CA ARG A 19 9.60 9.54 9.48
C ARG A 19 10.33 10.88 9.43
N CYS A 20 9.60 11.93 9.07
CA CYS A 20 10.17 13.26 8.80
C CYS A 20 9.57 14.37 9.66
N PHE A 21 8.95 14.01 10.79
CA PHE A 21 8.25 14.94 11.68
C PHE A 21 9.08 15.38 12.89
N GLY A 22 10.42 15.28 12.79
CA GLY A 22 11.33 15.62 13.88
C GLY A 22 11.11 14.76 15.12
N GLU A 23 10.84 15.40 16.25
CA GLU A 23 10.62 14.74 17.55
C GLU A 23 9.26 14.04 17.64
N VAL A 24 8.34 14.30 16.71
CA VAL A 24 6.99 13.70 16.71
C VAL A 24 7.03 12.29 16.13
N ARG A 25 6.63 11.31 16.95
CA ARG A 25 6.38 9.93 16.51
C ARG A 25 4.98 9.83 15.92
N GLY A 26 4.84 10.17 14.64
CA GLY A 26 3.59 10.00 13.91
C GLY A 26 3.21 8.51 13.79
N LEU A 27 2.00 8.15 14.23
CA LEU A 27 1.43 6.81 14.05
C LEU A 27 0.99 6.58 12.59
N PHE A 28 0.56 7.65 11.89
CA PHE A 28 0.13 7.62 10.49
C PHE A 28 0.91 8.65 9.66
N GLY A 29 1.35 8.23 8.47
CA GLY A 29 2.53 8.80 7.80
C GLY A 29 2.33 10.07 6.96
N ALA A 30 1.16 10.71 6.92
CA ALA A 30 0.92 11.82 5.99
C ALA A 30 -0.09 12.89 6.46
N SER A 31 -0.12 13.26 7.73
CA SER A 31 -0.91 14.41 8.19
C SER A 31 -0.17 15.75 8.00
N ALA A 32 0.52 15.92 6.87
CA ALA A 32 1.32 17.11 6.57
C ALA A 32 1.21 17.48 5.09
N SER A 33 1.27 18.78 4.80
CA SER A 33 1.26 19.30 3.42
C SER A 33 2.57 19.03 2.65
N ARG A 34 3.65 18.71 3.36
CA ARG A 34 4.98 18.43 2.78
C ARG A 34 5.68 17.32 3.54
N LEU A 35 6.25 16.38 2.80
CA LEU A 35 7.09 15.29 3.32
C LEU A 35 8.49 15.38 2.72
N VAL A 36 9.51 15.12 3.54
CA VAL A 36 10.90 14.96 3.09
C VAL A 36 11.32 13.53 3.41
N VAL A 37 11.44 12.70 2.38
CA VAL A 37 11.75 11.27 2.52
C VAL A 37 12.94 10.88 1.64
N PRO A 38 13.68 9.81 2.00
CA PRO A 38 14.69 9.24 1.11
C PRO A 38 14.06 8.84 -0.23
N GLY A 39 14.73 9.15 -1.33
CA GLY A 39 14.23 8.85 -2.68
C GLY A 39 13.90 7.37 -2.89
N ALA A 40 14.65 6.46 -2.27
CA ALA A 40 14.42 5.01 -2.33
C ALA A 40 13.08 4.54 -1.71
N LYS A 41 12.42 5.38 -0.90
CA LYS A 41 11.07 5.07 -0.35
C LYS A 41 9.94 5.57 -1.23
N VAL A 42 10.25 6.26 -2.32
CA VAL A 42 9.27 6.89 -3.21
C VAL A 42 8.99 5.95 -4.38
N LEU A 43 7.71 5.64 -4.60
CA LEU A 43 7.26 4.76 -5.68
C LEU A 43 6.51 5.60 -6.73
N PRO A 44 7.03 5.73 -7.96
CA PRO A 44 6.26 6.26 -9.09
C PRO A 44 4.92 5.56 -9.23
N VAL A 45 3.87 6.34 -9.48
CA VAL A 45 2.54 5.80 -9.81
C VAL A 45 1.95 6.53 -11.01
N ASP A 46 1.09 5.85 -11.75
CA ASP A 46 0.35 6.49 -12.85
C ASP A 46 -0.53 7.63 -12.29
N ASP A 47 -0.54 8.76 -12.99
CA ASP A 47 -1.31 9.94 -12.56
C ASP A 47 -2.82 9.65 -12.52
N LYS A 48 -3.31 8.72 -13.36
CA LYS A 48 -4.70 8.25 -13.38
C LYS A 48 -5.16 7.65 -12.04
N LEU A 49 -4.24 7.11 -11.23
CA LEU A 49 -4.58 6.59 -9.91
C LEU A 49 -4.99 7.73 -8.94
N GLY A 50 -4.49 8.95 -9.15
CA GLY A 50 -4.91 10.11 -8.38
C GLY A 50 -4.84 9.86 -6.86
N PRO A 51 -5.92 10.19 -6.11
CA PRO A 51 -6.01 9.89 -4.67
C PRO A 51 -6.07 8.39 -4.33
N GLN A 52 -6.48 7.53 -5.27
CA GLN A 52 -6.61 6.09 -5.03
C GLN A 52 -5.25 5.41 -4.84
N ALA A 53 -4.15 6.04 -5.25
CA ALA A 53 -2.79 5.55 -4.98
C ALA A 53 -2.53 5.31 -3.49
N VAL A 54 -3.26 5.98 -2.58
CA VAL A 54 -3.16 5.71 -1.13
C VAL A 54 -3.59 4.29 -0.75
N LEU A 55 -4.47 3.67 -1.55
CA LEU A 55 -4.91 2.29 -1.33
C LEU A 55 -3.80 1.27 -1.58
N LEU A 56 -2.70 1.65 -2.24
CA LEU A 56 -1.57 0.74 -2.48
C LEU A 56 -0.97 0.20 -1.18
N ALA A 57 -0.96 0.98 -0.09
CA ALA A 57 -0.55 0.47 1.23
C ALA A 57 -1.43 -0.71 1.66
N LEU A 58 -2.75 -0.53 1.62
CA LEU A 58 -3.71 -1.53 2.09
C LEU A 58 -3.79 -2.72 1.13
N ALA A 59 -3.71 -2.47 -0.17
CA ALA A 59 -3.66 -3.52 -1.19
C ALA A 59 -2.37 -4.33 -1.05
N ALA A 60 -1.21 -3.69 -0.85
CA ALA A 60 0.03 -4.41 -0.62
C ALA A 60 -0.05 -5.27 0.65
N THR A 61 -0.61 -4.76 1.75
CA THR A 61 -0.81 -5.57 2.96
C THR A 61 -1.72 -6.77 2.69
N ALA A 62 -2.87 -6.56 2.05
CA ALA A 62 -3.78 -7.66 1.70
C ALA A 62 -3.11 -8.71 0.79
N TYR A 63 -2.36 -8.24 -0.20
CA TYR A 63 -1.67 -9.09 -1.17
C TYR A 63 -0.53 -9.90 -0.52
N HIS A 64 0.16 -9.34 0.48
CA HIS A 64 1.14 -10.08 1.27
C HIS A 64 0.48 -11.19 2.10
N SER A 65 -0.68 -10.92 2.70
CA SER A 65 -1.41 -11.95 3.46
C SER A 65 -1.89 -13.12 2.59
N VAL A 66 -2.29 -12.84 1.34
CA VAL A 66 -2.87 -13.86 0.44
C VAL A 66 -1.82 -14.62 -0.36
N ALA A 67 -0.76 -13.96 -0.83
CA ALA A 67 0.18 -14.54 -1.82
C ALA A 67 1.65 -14.19 -1.55
N GLY A 68 2.01 -13.86 -0.31
CA GLY A 68 3.40 -13.49 0.03
C GLY A 68 3.93 -12.28 -0.74
N GLY A 69 3.03 -11.42 -1.24
CA GLY A 69 3.40 -10.29 -2.08
C GLY A 69 3.70 -10.70 -3.53
N GLY A 70 3.13 -11.80 -4.00
CA GLY A 70 3.38 -12.37 -5.33
C GLY A 70 4.62 -13.26 -5.40
N GLN A 71 5.29 -13.50 -4.26
CA GLN A 71 6.45 -14.38 -4.17
C GLN A 71 6.05 -15.86 -4.09
N THR A 72 4.79 -16.14 -3.76
CA THR A 72 4.23 -17.49 -3.65
C THR A 72 2.92 -17.58 -4.41
N ALA A 73 2.49 -18.80 -4.72
CA ALA A 73 1.11 -19.03 -5.14
C ALA A 73 0.14 -18.57 -4.03
N PRO A 74 -1.09 -18.14 -4.38
CA PRO A 74 -2.10 -17.81 -3.39
C PRO A 74 -2.28 -18.93 -2.36
N HIS A 75 -2.32 -18.55 -1.08
CA HIS A 75 -2.52 -19.45 0.04
C HIS A 75 -4.00 -19.74 0.26
N THR A 76 -4.29 -20.76 1.08
CA THR A 76 -5.64 -21.02 1.59
C THR A 76 -6.22 -19.75 2.21
N PRO A 77 -7.47 -19.37 1.87
CA PRO A 77 -8.11 -18.21 2.47
C PRO A 77 -8.25 -18.39 3.99
N PRO A 78 -8.33 -17.29 4.77
CA PRO A 78 -8.68 -17.38 6.18
C PRO A 78 -10.15 -17.78 6.35
N ASP A 79 -10.44 -18.60 7.37
CA ASP A 79 -11.82 -18.98 7.73
C ASP A 79 -12.65 -17.78 8.21
N LEU A 80 -12.00 -16.76 8.76
CA LEU A 80 -12.63 -15.55 9.28
C LEU A 80 -11.81 -14.30 8.99
N ILE A 81 -12.46 -13.29 8.42
CA ILE A 81 -11.92 -11.92 8.32
C ILE A 81 -12.58 -11.08 9.40
N VAL A 82 -11.80 -10.66 10.41
CA VAL A 82 -12.29 -9.76 11.45
C VAL A 82 -12.13 -8.31 11.00
N GLY A 83 -13.26 -7.62 10.82
CA GLY A 83 -13.32 -6.20 10.50
C GLY A 83 -13.62 -5.90 9.02
N HIS A 84 -14.64 -5.07 8.79
CA HIS A 84 -15.18 -4.77 7.45
C HIS A 84 -14.65 -3.45 6.86
N GLY A 85 -13.50 -2.98 7.36
CA GLY A 85 -12.82 -1.80 6.84
C GLY A 85 -12.23 -2.02 5.44
N VAL A 86 -11.50 -1.04 4.93
CA VAL A 86 -10.92 -1.11 3.57
C VAL A 86 -10.02 -2.34 3.40
N LEU A 87 -9.14 -2.63 4.38
CA LEU A 87 -8.26 -3.80 4.33
C LEU A 87 -9.04 -5.13 4.31
N GLY A 88 -10.01 -5.31 5.21
CA GLY A 88 -10.81 -6.54 5.27
C GLY A 88 -11.59 -6.79 3.97
N ARG A 89 -12.17 -5.73 3.38
CA ARG A 89 -12.82 -5.83 2.06
C ARG A 89 -11.85 -6.13 0.93
N LEU A 90 -10.63 -5.58 0.97
CA LEU A 90 -9.59 -5.88 -0.02
C LEU A 90 -9.13 -7.34 0.09
N LEU A 91 -8.90 -7.84 1.30
CA LEU A 91 -8.57 -9.24 1.56
C LEU A 91 -9.62 -10.20 0.98
N ALA A 92 -10.89 -9.97 1.28
CA ALA A 92 -12.00 -10.78 0.75
C ALA A 92 -12.00 -10.78 -0.79
N ARG A 93 -11.85 -9.59 -1.40
CA ARG A 93 -11.80 -9.45 -2.87
C ARG A 93 -10.58 -10.12 -3.48
N MET A 94 -9.43 -10.08 -2.82
CA MET A 94 -8.20 -10.72 -3.32
C MET A 94 -8.30 -12.24 -3.31
N ASN A 95 -8.94 -12.85 -2.30
CA ASN A 95 -9.20 -14.29 -2.31
C ASN A 95 -10.07 -14.69 -3.50
N VAL A 96 -11.17 -13.97 -3.75
CA VAL A 96 -12.01 -14.20 -4.94
C VAL A 96 -11.20 -14.05 -6.23
N ALA A 97 -10.39 -12.99 -6.33
CA ALA A 97 -9.54 -12.76 -7.50
C ALA A 97 -8.45 -13.82 -7.69
N ALA A 98 -8.02 -14.47 -6.61
CA ALA A 98 -7.10 -15.60 -6.63
C ALA A 98 -7.76 -16.93 -7.06
N GLY A 99 -9.06 -16.91 -7.41
CA GLY A 99 -9.80 -18.09 -7.86
C GLY A 99 -10.45 -18.89 -6.72
N ILE A 100 -10.41 -18.38 -5.49
CA ILE A 100 -11.06 -19.00 -4.34
C ILE A 100 -12.54 -18.60 -4.36
N THR A 101 -13.41 -19.56 -4.65
CA THR A 101 -14.86 -19.36 -4.71
C THR A 101 -15.63 -20.14 -3.66
N ASP A 102 -14.97 -21.07 -2.98
CA ASP A 102 -15.57 -21.88 -1.93
C ASP A 102 -15.28 -21.25 -0.57
N PHE A 103 -16.28 -20.54 -0.04
CA PHE A 103 -16.26 -19.93 1.29
C PHE A 103 -17.32 -20.65 2.13
N THR A 104 -17.04 -21.90 2.47
CA THR A 104 -17.91 -22.74 3.31
C THR A 104 -17.29 -23.06 4.64
#